data_AF-R1EGI8-F1
#
_entry.id   AF-R1EGI8-F1
#
_cell.length_a   1.000
_cell.length_b   1.000
_cell.length_c   1.000
_cell.angle_alpha   90.00
_cell.angle_beta   90.00
_cell.angle_gamma   90.00
#
_symmetry.space_group_name_H-M   'P 1'
#
loop_
_entity.id
_entity.type
_entity.pdbx_description
1 polymer ?
#
loop_
_entity_poly.entity_id
_entity_poly.type
_entity_poly.pdbx_seq_one_letter_code
_entity_poly.pdbx_strand_id
1 'polypeptide(L)'
;MRSDSGATPRGILGFWKDDQRRAQMRLDAAVPVLPLAGVVPFPQSPHPYLVSAPVGGACGRAAAFYQPAFSPMADVGVIAEVLPCGEGGLLECTPLDRVRRMSDGALDVVADTPLDEAAAEEAARLHGELWTLLATLRGADAADGPLTSLRPGAASPSHASLALASCCELGTAEQQRLLETVDTVERLRSLEVALREAAGVVAARAALASLNFS
;
A
#
# COMPACT_ATOMS: atom_id res chain seq x y z
N MET A 1 38.76 18.01 -0.67
CA MET A 1 37.47 17.48 -1.18
C MET A 1 37.63 15.97 -1.35
N ARG A 2 37.03 15.17 -0.47
CA ARG A 2 36.85 13.73 -0.67
C ARG A 2 35.36 13.47 -0.55
N SER A 3 34.76 13.05 -1.66
CA SER A 3 33.40 12.53 -1.72
C SER A 3 33.46 11.06 -1.32
N ASP A 4 32.91 10.73 -0.14
CA ASP A 4 32.54 9.38 0.21
C ASP A 4 31.03 9.35 0.44
N SER A 5 30.29 9.07 -0.62
CA SER A 5 28.90 8.60 -0.51
C SER A 5 28.73 7.39 -1.43
N GLY A 6 29.56 6.37 -1.20
CA GLY A 6 29.32 5.03 -1.70
C GLY A 6 28.23 4.38 -0.85
N ALA A 7 26.98 4.82 -1.01
CA ALA A 7 25.85 4.06 -0.53
C ALA A 7 25.77 2.79 -1.39
N THR A 8 26.21 1.66 -0.85
CA THR A 8 25.95 0.35 -1.45
C THR A 8 24.44 0.18 -1.59
N PRO A 9 23.94 -0.38 -2.72
CA PRO A 9 22.52 -0.69 -2.86
C PRO A 9 22.10 -1.55 -1.67
N ARG A 10 21.09 -1.09 -0.92
CA ARG A 10 20.56 -1.87 0.20
C ARG A 10 19.88 -3.12 -0.36
N GLY A 11 20.36 -4.29 0.04
CA GLY A 11 19.70 -5.56 -0.28
C GLY A 11 18.34 -5.67 0.43
N ILE A 12 17.47 -6.55 -0.05
CA ILE A 12 16.11 -6.78 0.48
C ILE A 12 16.12 -7.09 1.99
N LEU A 13 17.10 -7.87 2.45
CA LEU A 13 17.30 -8.16 3.88
C LEU A 13 17.64 -6.91 4.71
N GLY A 14 18.26 -5.90 4.10
CA GLY A 14 18.54 -4.61 4.73
C GLY A 14 17.25 -3.80 4.94
N PHE A 15 16.36 -3.77 3.96
CA PHE A 15 15.04 -3.15 4.10
C PHE A 15 14.20 -3.83 5.18
N TRP A 16 14.18 -5.16 5.20
CA TRP A 16 13.43 -5.93 6.21
C TRP A 16 13.81 -5.56 7.65
N LYS A 17 15.11 -5.39 7.95
CA LYS A 17 15.57 -5.00 9.30
C LYS A 17 15.05 -3.63 9.73
N ASP A 18 14.80 -2.72 8.79
CA ASP A 18 14.22 -1.40 9.08
C ASP A 18 12.72 -1.51 9.38
N ASP A 19 12.01 -2.36 8.62
CA ASP A 19 10.57 -2.61 8.79
C ASP A 19 10.27 -3.29 10.14
N GLN A 20 11.11 -4.26 10.54
CA GLN A 20 10.98 -4.91 11.85
C GLN A 20 11.21 -3.95 13.02
N ARG A 21 12.14 -3.00 12.88
CA ARG A 21 12.38 -1.99 13.93
C ARG A 21 11.18 -1.06 14.11
N ARG A 22 10.49 -0.71 13.02
CA ARG A 22 9.24 0.07 13.09
C ARG A 22 8.10 -0.72 13.72
N ALA A 23 8.01 -2.01 13.41
CA ALA A 23 6.94 -2.86 13.91
C ALA A 23 6.99 -3.19 15.42
N GLN A 24 8.09 -2.90 16.10
CA GLN A 24 8.18 -3.01 17.56
C GLN A 24 7.60 -1.79 18.30
N MET A 25 7.10 -0.80 17.58
CA MET A 25 6.50 0.40 18.17
C MET A 25 5.03 0.15 18.52
N ARG A 26 4.69 0.36 19.79
CA ARG A 26 3.32 0.55 20.27
C ARG A 26 3.03 2.04 20.30
N LEU A 27 1.91 2.45 19.73
CA LEU A 27 1.44 3.83 19.76
C LEU A 27 0.44 4.02 20.90
N ASP A 28 0.50 5.19 21.54
CA ASP A 28 -0.36 5.53 22.68
C ASP A 28 -1.85 5.47 22.32
N ALA A 29 -2.69 5.11 23.31
CA ALA A 29 -4.15 5.05 23.19
C ALA A 29 -4.82 6.41 22.88
N ALA A 30 -4.05 7.51 22.85
CA ALA A 30 -4.53 8.86 22.55
C ALA A 30 -4.58 9.17 21.03
N VAL A 31 -4.13 8.26 20.17
CA VAL A 31 -4.23 8.45 18.71
C VAL A 31 -5.70 8.44 18.28
N PRO A 32 -6.22 9.52 17.67
CA PRO A 32 -7.61 9.57 17.23
C PRO A 32 -7.86 8.56 16.13
N VAL A 33 -9.04 7.93 16.16
CA VAL A 33 -9.49 6.95 15.16
C VAL A 33 -10.34 7.65 14.11
N LEU A 34 -10.00 7.46 12.84
CA LEU A 34 -10.71 7.98 11.68
C LEU A 34 -11.38 6.83 10.91
N PRO A 35 -12.71 6.65 11.00
CA PRO A 35 -13.41 5.66 10.20
C PRO A 35 -13.52 6.13 8.75
N LEU A 36 -13.18 5.26 7.81
CA LEU A 36 -13.22 5.51 6.37
C LEU A 36 -14.29 4.66 5.71
N ALA A 37 -15.26 5.33 5.08
CA ALA A 37 -16.30 4.68 4.29
C ALA A 37 -15.82 4.48 2.85
N GLY A 38 -15.94 3.25 2.34
CA GLY A 38 -15.74 2.95 0.91
C GLY A 38 -14.28 2.95 0.42
N VAL A 39 -13.29 3.14 1.30
CA VAL A 39 -11.87 3.12 0.92
C VAL A 39 -11.01 2.43 1.96
N VAL A 40 -10.02 1.68 1.49
CA VAL A 40 -8.97 1.05 2.32
C VAL A 40 -7.66 1.79 2.05
N PRO A 41 -7.09 2.50 3.03
CA PRO A 41 -5.84 3.21 2.84
C PRO A 41 -4.65 2.24 2.93
N PHE A 42 -3.69 2.37 2.01
CA PHE A 42 -2.46 1.58 2.03
C PHE A 42 -1.25 2.45 2.32
N PRO A 43 -0.32 2.01 3.19
CA PRO A 43 0.96 2.68 3.36
C PRO A 43 1.71 2.86 2.05
N GLN A 44 2.48 3.94 1.94
CA GLN A 44 3.31 4.22 0.76
C GLN A 44 2.51 4.37 -0.54
N SER A 45 1.21 4.62 -0.43
CA SER A 45 0.40 4.98 -1.60
C SER A 45 1.01 6.22 -2.27
N PRO A 46 1.15 6.24 -3.60
CA PRO A 46 1.77 7.35 -4.33
C PRO A 46 0.97 8.65 -4.24
N HIS A 47 -0.29 8.57 -3.81
CA HIS A 47 -1.19 9.71 -3.68
C HIS A 47 -1.86 9.69 -2.31
N PRO A 48 -2.09 10.86 -1.70
CA PRO A 48 -2.86 10.93 -0.47
C PRO A 48 -4.34 10.66 -0.75
N TYR A 49 -5.07 10.22 0.28
CA TYR A 49 -6.50 9.97 0.22
C TYR A 49 -7.25 11.23 0.64
N LEU A 50 -8.15 11.70 -0.20
CA LEU A 50 -9.08 12.76 0.18
C LEU A 50 -10.28 12.16 0.89
N VAL A 51 -10.45 12.51 2.16
CA VAL A 51 -11.47 11.95 3.04
C VAL A 51 -12.27 13.06 3.69
N SER A 52 -13.57 12.84 3.88
CA SER A 52 -14.43 13.75 4.64
C SER A 52 -14.49 13.28 6.09
N ALA A 53 -14.14 14.15 7.03
CA ALA A 53 -14.34 13.89 8.45
C ALA A 53 -15.48 14.76 8.99
N PRO A 54 -16.28 14.26 9.95
CA PRO A 54 -17.21 15.10 10.67
C PRO A 54 -16.45 16.27 11.33
N VAL A 55 -16.99 17.47 11.16
CA VAL A 55 -16.40 18.78 11.48
C VAL A 55 -15.77 18.77 12.88
N GLY A 56 -14.44 18.94 12.96
CA GLY A 56 -13.70 19.18 14.21
C GLY A 56 -12.70 18.12 14.69
N GLY A 57 -12.24 17.17 13.86
CA GLY A 57 -11.39 16.06 14.30
C GLY A 57 -10.02 15.94 13.60
N ALA A 58 -8.96 16.25 14.36
CA ALA A 58 -7.55 15.87 14.21
C ALA A 58 -6.80 16.26 12.91
N CYS A 59 -6.20 17.45 12.90
CA CYS A 59 -4.96 17.66 12.14
C CYS A 59 -3.79 17.04 12.92
N GLY A 60 -2.90 16.32 12.24
CA GLY A 60 -1.78 15.61 12.87
C GLY A 60 -1.79 14.12 12.53
N ARG A 61 -1.69 13.25 13.53
CA ARG A 61 -1.71 11.79 13.32
C ARG A 61 -3.06 11.19 13.70
N ALA A 62 -3.59 10.32 12.84
CA ALA A 62 -4.80 9.56 13.11
C ALA A 62 -4.66 8.12 12.62
N ALA A 63 -5.34 7.20 13.28
CA ALA A 63 -5.44 5.82 12.86
C ALA A 63 -6.67 5.65 11.98
N ALA A 64 -6.45 5.48 10.69
CA ALA A 64 -7.49 5.39 9.68
C ALA A 64 -7.85 3.92 9.40
N PHE A 65 -9.13 3.58 9.55
CA PHE A 65 -9.61 2.20 9.38
C PHE A 65 -10.80 2.17 8.43
N TYR A 66 -10.83 1.15 7.57
CA TYR A 66 -11.98 0.88 6.74
C TYR A 66 -13.19 0.46 7.60
N GLN A 67 -14.34 1.09 7.36
CA GLN A 67 -15.60 0.75 7.99
C GLN A 67 -16.68 0.54 6.91
N PRO A 68 -17.04 -0.72 6.59
CA PRO A 68 -18.17 -1.01 5.71
C PRO A 68 -19.49 -0.53 6.33
N ALA A 69 -20.46 -0.19 5.47
CA ALA A 69 -21.81 0.13 5.91
C ALA A 69 -22.41 -1.06 6.69
N PHE A 70 -22.94 -0.79 7.88
CA PHE A 70 -23.59 -1.79 8.76
C PHE A 70 -22.68 -2.91 9.30
N SER A 71 -21.35 -2.77 9.18
CA SER A 71 -20.38 -3.72 9.72
C SER A 71 -19.46 -3.05 10.75
N PRO A 72 -18.85 -3.83 11.66
CA PRO A 72 -17.80 -3.32 12.51
C PRO A 72 -16.63 -2.79 11.66
N MET A 73 -15.94 -1.80 12.19
CA MET A 73 -14.68 -1.28 11.65
C MET A 73 -13.63 -2.40 11.65
N ALA A 74 -12.77 -2.40 10.63
CA ALA A 74 -11.72 -3.40 10.50
C ALA A 74 -10.70 -3.34 11.66
N ASP A 75 -10.08 -4.49 11.96
CA ASP A 75 -9.09 -4.60 13.05
C ASP A 75 -7.71 -4.07 12.65
N VAL A 76 -7.41 -4.09 11.34
CA VAL A 76 -6.17 -3.56 10.76
C VAL A 76 -6.51 -2.33 9.91
N GLY A 77 -5.76 -1.27 10.14
CA GLY A 77 -5.82 -0.01 9.41
C GLY A 77 -4.43 0.55 9.23
N VAL A 78 -4.32 1.87 9.13
CA VAL A 78 -3.04 2.56 8.98
C VAL A 78 -2.94 3.73 9.95
N ILE A 79 -1.74 3.99 10.46
CA ILE A 79 -1.43 5.30 11.00
C ILE A 79 -1.17 6.23 9.82
N ALA A 80 -1.80 7.40 9.82
CA ALA A 80 -1.70 8.38 8.75
C ALA A 80 -1.41 9.77 9.29
N GLU A 81 -0.73 10.57 8.48
CA GLU A 81 -0.72 12.03 8.64
C GLU A 81 -1.98 12.60 8.00
N VAL A 82 -2.63 13.50 8.73
CA VAL A 82 -3.90 14.09 8.35
C VAL A 82 -3.76 15.60 8.36
N LEU A 83 -3.94 16.19 7.18
CA LEU A 83 -3.83 17.63 6.96
C LEU A 83 -5.16 18.17 6.42
N PRO A 84 -5.54 19.40 6.75
CA PRO A 84 -6.72 20.02 6.17
C PRO A 84 -6.47 20.31 4.68
N CYS A 85 -7.43 19.96 3.83
CA CYS A 85 -7.36 20.17 2.39
C CYS A 85 -8.41 21.21 1.97
N GLY A 86 -7.97 22.46 1.78
CA GLY A 86 -8.83 23.55 1.31
C GLY A 86 -9.94 23.96 2.29
N GLU A 87 -10.99 24.58 1.74
CA GLU A 87 -12.19 24.98 2.48
C GLU A 87 -13.28 23.90 2.32
N GLY A 88 -13.97 23.52 3.41
CA GLY A 88 -15.10 22.57 3.34
C GLY A 88 -14.98 21.29 4.16
N GLY A 89 -13.97 21.17 5.04
CA GLY A 89 -13.85 20.01 5.96
C GLY A 89 -13.31 18.74 5.31
N LEU A 90 -12.70 18.85 4.13
CA LEU A 90 -11.92 17.78 3.51
C LEU A 90 -10.56 17.67 4.20
N LEU A 91 -10.11 16.43 4.38
CA LEU A 91 -8.81 16.11 4.92
C LEU A 91 -8.01 15.32 3.88
N GLU A 92 -6.73 15.66 3.78
CA GLU A 92 -5.73 14.89 3.07
C GLU A 92 -5.11 13.89 4.04
N CYS A 93 -5.21 12.61 3.72
CA CYS A 93 -4.75 11.50 4.56
C CYS A 93 -3.60 10.77 3.86
N THR A 94 -2.40 10.88 4.43
CA THR A 94 -1.16 10.24 3.95
C THR A 94 -0.84 9.03 4.83
N PRO A 95 -1.13 7.81 4.36
CA PRO A 95 -0.90 6.59 5.14
C PRO A 95 0.58 6.25 5.26
N LEU A 96 1.04 6.01 6.48
CA LEU A 96 2.45 5.80 6.81
C LEU A 96 2.80 4.33 7.03
N ASP A 97 2.13 3.68 7.98
CA ASP A 97 2.40 2.30 8.41
C ASP A 97 1.09 1.59 8.77
N ARG A 98 1.06 0.26 8.66
CA ARG A 98 -0.09 -0.54 9.12
C ARG A 98 -0.14 -0.60 10.63
N VAL A 99 -1.34 -0.53 11.18
CA VAL A 99 -1.57 -0.69 12.62
C VAL A 99 -2.73 -1.63 12.89
N ARG A 100 -2.66 -2.34 14.02
CA ARG A 100 -3.73 -3.17 14.54
C ARG A 100 -4.29 -2.56 15.82
N ARG A 101 -5.61 -2.53 15.93
CA ARG A 101 -6.28 -2.10 17.16
C ARG A 101 -6.27 -3.22 18.20
N MET A 102 -5.83 -2.90 19.40
CA MET A 102 -5.80 -3.81 20.54
C MET A 102 -7.06 -3.65 21.41
N SER A 103 -7.36 -4.65 22.24
CA SER A 103 -8.56 -4.64 23.09
C SER A 103 -8.57 -3.55 24.17
N ASP A 104 -7.40 -3.03 24.54
CA ASP A 104 -7.22 -1.92 25.47
C ASP A 104 -7.26 -0.53 24.80
N GLY A 105 -7.52 -0.49 23.48
CA GLY A 105 -7.59 0.74 22.69
C GLY A 105 -6.23 1.25 22.19
N ALA A 106 -5.12 0.58 22.53
CA ALA A 106 -3.81 0.90 21.96
C ALA A 106 -3.70 0.42 20.51
N LEU A 107 -2.66 0.89 19.83
CA LEU A 107 -2.35 0.51 18.45
C LEU A 107 -0.94 -0.09 18.36
N ASP A 108 -0.84 -1.27 17.76
CA ASP A 108 0.45 -1.91 17.48
C ASP A 108 0.76 -1.80 15.99
N VAL A 109 1.99 -1.38 15.64
CA VAL A 109 2.43 -1.39 14.24
C VAL A 109 2.54 -2.83 13.75
N VAL A 110 1.99 -3.12 12.58
CA VAL A 110 1.94 -4.48 12.03
C VAL A 110 3.22 -4.79 11.27
N ALA A 111 4.00 -5.75 11.77
CA ALA A 111 5.16 -6.31 11.08
C ALA A 111 4.73 -7.25 9.95
N ASP A 112 5.49 -7.27 8.84
CA ASP A 112 5.46 -8.43 7.95
C ASP A 112 6.15 -9.64 8.57
N THR A 113 5.73 -10.82 8.13
CA THR A 113 6.38 -12.09 8.46
C THR A 113 7.85 -12.04 8.06
N PRO A 114 8.79 -12.46 8.93
CA PRO A 114 10.20 -12.57 8.57
C PRO A 114 10.40 -13.45 7.32
N LEU A 115 11.23 -12.96 6.39
CA LEU A 115 11.59 -13.70 5.20
C LEU A 115 12.88 -14.48 5.46
N ASP A 116 12.87 -15.78 5.15
CA ASP A 116 14.10 -16.51 4.92
C ASP A 116 14.69 -16.17 3.54
N GLU A 117 15.84 -16.75 3.21
CA GLU A 117 16.55 -16.45 1.96
C GLU A 117 15.72 -16.84 0.72
N ALA A 118 15.04 -17.98 0.76
CA ALA A 118 14.22 -18.46 -0.34
C ALA A 118 12.97 -17.57 -0.55
N ALA A 119 12.30 -17.17 0.52
CA ALA A 119 11.17 -16.26 0.48
C ALA A 119 11.58 -14.85 0.03
N ALA A 120 12.79 -14.40 0.41
CA ALA A 120 13.33 -13.12 -0.06
C ALA A 120 13.64 -13.14 -1.56
N GLU A 121 14.19 -14.23 -2.08
CA GLU A 121 14.43 -14.42 -3.52
C GLU A 121 13.11 -14.46 -4.30
N GLU A 122 12.12 -15.22 -3.81
CA GLU A 122 10.79 -15.30 -4.42
C GLU A 122 10.07 -13.93 -4.39
N ALA A 123 10.13 -13.19 -3.29
CA ALA A 123 9.56 -11.85 -3.20
C ALA A 123 10.23 -10.88 -4.19
N ALA A 124 11.54 -10.99 -4.39
CA ALA A 124 12.27 -10.20 -5.38
C ALA A 124 11.82 -10.52 -6.81
N ARG A 125 11.69 -11.81 -7.13
CA ARG A 125 11.24 -12.29 -8.44
C ARG A 125 9.84 -11.78 -8.75
N LEU A 126 8.89 -11.99 -7.82
CA LEU A 126 7.51 -11.53 -7.97
C LEU A 126 7.42 -10.00 -8.10
N HIS A 127 8.19 -9.25 -7.30
CA HIS A 127 8.23 -7.78 -7.42
C HIS A 127 8.70 -7.34 -8.82
N GLY A 128 9.72 -7.99 -9.39
CA GLY A 128 10.19 -7.73 -10.74
C GLY A 128 9.14 -8.03 -11.83
N GLU A 129 8.43 -9.15 -11.68
CA GLU A 129 7.36 -9.55 -12.60
C GLU A 129 6.17 -8.59 -12.55
N LEU A 130 5.73 -8.22 -11.35
CA LEU A 130 4.65 -7.25 -11.16
C LEU A 130 5.00 -5.88 -11.73
N TRP A 131 6.23 -5.41 -11.52
CA TRP A 131 6.70 -4.16 -12.11
C TRP A 131 6.64 -4.19 -13.65
N THR A 132 7.05 -5.31 -14.25
CA THR A 132 7.01 -5.49 -15.71
C THR A 132 5.57 -5.53 -16.23
N LEU A 133 4.67 -6.22 -15.52
CA LEU A 133 3.26 -6.29 -15.87
C LEU A 133 2.58 -4.92 -15.77
N LEU A 134 2.88 -4.17 -14.71
CA LEU A 134 2.39 -2.80 -14.52
C LEU A 134 2.87 -1.87 -15.63
N ALA A 135 4.17 -1.94 -15.98
CA ALA A 135 4.73 -1.16 -17.08
C ALA A 135 4.04 -1.48 -18.42
N THR A 136 3.66 -2.73 -18.63
CA THR A 136 2.90 -3.14 -19.82
C THR A 136 1.48 -2.56 -19.82
N LEU A 137 0.80 -2.57 -18.67
CA LEU A 137 -0.57 -2.05 -18.54
C LEU A 137 -0.65 -0.52 -18.65
N ARG A 138 0.38 0.19 -18.18
CA ARG A 138 0.43 1.65 -18.13
C ARG A 138 1.17 2.27 -19.33
N GLY A 139 1.86 1.47 -20.13
CA GLY A 139 2.65 1.95 -21.27
C GLY A 139 3.86 2.78 -20.84
N ALA A 140 4.33 3.66 -21.73
CA ALA A 140 5.52 4.50 -21.51
C ALA A 140 5.42 5.42 -20.27
N ASP A 141 4.21 5.76 -19.82
CA ASP A 141 3.96 6.62 -18.66
C ASP A 141 4.37 5.98 -17.32
N ALA A 142 4.58 4.66 -17.26
CA ALA A 142 5.10 4.00 -16.06
C ALA A 142 6.58 4.35 -15.76
N ALA A 143 7.35 4.71 -16.80
CA ALA A 143 8.79 4.91 -16.69
C ALA A 143 9.17 6.24 -16.02
N ASP A 144 8.30 7.25 -16.10
CA ASP A 144 8.54 8.61 -15.59
C ASP A 144 7.45 9.08 -14.60
N GLY A 145 6.56 8.18 -14.19
CA GLY A 145 5.41 8.47 -13.33
C GLY A 145 5.69 8.36 -11.82
N PRO A 146 4.67 8.62 -10.98
CA PRO A 146 4.77 8.56 -9.52
C PRO A 146 5.08 7.15 -8.96
N LEU A 147 5.02 6.12 -9.80
CA LEU A 147 5.29 4.73 -9.43
C LEU A 147 6.76 4.34 -9.57
N THR A 148 7.62 5.20 -10.11
CA THR A 148 9.06 4.93 -10.29
C THR A 148 9.80 4.63 -8.98
N SER A 149 9.34 5.20 -7.86
CA SER A 149 9.81 4.89 -6.51
C SER A 149 9.57 3.43 -6.11
N LEU A 150 8.64 2.73 -6.76
CA LEU A 150 8.27 1.34 -6.50
C LEU A 150 9.08 0.33 -7.33
N ARG A 151 10.02 0.79 -8.17
CA ARG A 151 10.84 -0.08 -9.01
C ARG A 151 11.66 -1.06 -8.15
N PRO A 152 11.88 -2.31 -8.62
CA PRO A 152 12.83 -3.23 -8.00
C PRO A 152 14.20 -2.56 -7.75
N GLY A 153 14.70 -2.65 -6.52
CA GLY A 153 15.93 -2.02 -6.07
C GLY A 153 15.78 -0.59 -5.52
N ALA A 154 14.66 0.10 -5.81
CA ALA A 154 14.32 1.38 -5.20
C ALA A 154 13.40 1.22 -3.97
N ALA A 155 12.51 0.23 -3.99
CA ALA A 155 11.64 -0.15 -2.87
C ALA A 155 11.85 -1.61 -2.44
N SER A 156 11.50 -1.91 -1.19
CA SER A 156 11.40 -3.30 -0.72
C SER A 156 10.16 -3.98 -1.34
N PRO A 157 10.15 -5.32 -1.51
CA PRO A 157 8.98 -6.02 -2.01
C PRO A 157 7.73 -5.80 -1.15
N SER A 158 7.89 -5.67 0.16
CA SER A 158 6.78 -5.33 1.06
C SER A 158 6.21 -3.95 0.76
N HIS A 159 7.05 -2.91 0.73
CA HIS A 159 6.62 -1.54 0.43
C HIS A 159 5.96 -1.46 -0.94
N ALA A 160 6.57 -2.07 -1.96
CA ALA A 160 6.03 -2.09 -3.31
C ALA A 160 4.67 -2.78 -3.37
N SER A 161 4.49 -3.93 -2.70
CA SER A 161 3.21 -4.64 -2.69
C SER A 161 2.06 -3.81 -2.08
N LEU A 162 2.30 -3.09 -0.97
CA LEU A 162 1.28 -2.24 -0.35
C LEU A 162 0.95 -1.03 -1.23
N ALA A 163 1.95 -0.37 -1.79
CA ALA A 163 1.75 0.74 -2.70
C ALA A 163 1.00 0.32 -3.97
N LEU A 164 1.36 -0.83 -4.57
CA LEU A 164 0.69 -1.39 -5.74
C LEU A 164 -0.76 -1.77 -5.47
N ALA A 165 -1.08 -2.28 -4.27
CA ALA A 165 -2.45 -2.60 -3.89
C ALA A 165 -3.37 -1.36 -3.94
N SER A 166 -2.85 -0.16 -3.66
CA SER A 166 -3.61 1.10 -3.82
C SER A 166 -3.87 1.51 -5.27
N CYS A 167 -3.11 0.95 -6.22
CA CYS A 167 -3.18 1.29 -7.64
C CYS A 167 -4.00 0.29 -8.46
N CYS A 168 -4.39 -0.84 -7.87
CA CYS A 168 -5.16 -1.89 -8.53
C CYS A 168 -6.66 -1.65 -8.37
N GLU A 169 -7.44 -1.90 -9.43
CA GLU A 169 -8.91 -1.84 -9.39
C GLU A 169 -9.47 -3.07 -8.66
N LEU A 170 -9.38 -3.06 -7.32
CA LEU A 170 -9.84 -4.13 -6.44
C LEU A 170 -11.08 -3.70 -5.66
N GLY A 171 -11.97 -4.65 -5.36
CA GLY A 171 -13.05 -4.40 -4.41
C GLY A 171 -12.51 -4.14 -3.00
N THR A 172 -13.19 -3.30 -2.21
CA THR A 172 -12.73 -2.92 -0.86
C THR A 172 -12.52 -4.11 0.08
N ALA A 173 -13.29 -5.18 -0.07
CA ALA A 173 -13.09 -6.41 0.69
C ALA A 173 -11.76 -7.11 0.35
N GLU A 174 -11.34 -7.06 -0.91
CA GLU A 174 -10.06 -7.61 -1.35
C GLU A 174 -8.89 -6.71 -0.96
N GLN A 175 -9.06 -5.39 -1.09
CA GLN A 175 -8.10 -4.42 -0.57
C GLN A 175 -7.87 -4.62 0.93
N GLN A 176 -8.94 -4.81 1.72
CA GLN A 176 -8.81 -5.04 3.15
C GLN A 176 -8.06 -6.35 3.45
N ARG A 177 -8.34 -7.43 2.70
CA ARG A 177 -7.58 -8.68 2.82
C ARG A 177 -6.09 -8.46 2.56
N LEU A 178 -5.73 -7.75 1.49
CA LEU A 178 -4.34 -7.44 1.17
C LEU A 178 -3.65 -6.60 2.24
N LEU A 179 -4.37 -5.64 2.85
CA LEU A 179 -3.84 -4.84 3.95
C LEU A 179 -3.53 -5.72 5.18
N GLU A 180 -4.40 -6.68 5.47
CA GLU A 180 -4.28 -7.64 6.58
C GLU A 180 -3.22 -8.73 6.37
N THR A 181 -2.92 -9.10 5.11
CA THR A 181 -1.90 -10.10 4.79
C THR A 181 -0.52 -9.64 5.25
N VAL A 182 0.07 -10.31 6.24
CA VAL A 182 1.42 -10.03 6.75
C VAL A 182 2.53 -10.77 6.00
N ASP A 183 2.18 -11.80 5.24
CA ASP A 183 3.14 -12.49 4.37
C ASP A 183 3.32 -11.71 3.06
N THR A 184 4.54 -11.22 2.83
CA THR A 184 4.85 -10.41 1.64
C THR A 184 4.73 -11.21 0.35
N VAL A 185 5.10 -12.50 0.35
CA VAL A 185 5.04 -13.36 -0.84
C VAL A 185 3.58 -13.66 -1.19
N GLU A 186 2.76 -13.98 -0.19
CA GLU A 186 1.32 -14.19 -0.36
C GLU A 186 0.63 -12.94 -0.95
N ARG A 187 0.97 -11.77 -0.41
CA ARG A 187 0.44 -10.49 -0.88
C ARG A 187 0.84 -10.19 -2.33
N LEU A 188 2.11 -10.43 -2.69
CA LEU A 188 2.61 -10.27 -4.07
C LEU A 188 1.90 -11.24 -5.04
N ARG A 189 1.70 -12.50 -4.67
CA ARG A 189 0.98 -13.48 -5.51
C ARG A 189 -0.48 -13.10 -5.72
N SER A 190 -1.13 -12.59 -4.69
CA SER A 190 -2.52 -12.10 -4.80
C SER A 190 -2.62 -10.91 -5.78
N LEU A 191 -1.67 -9.98 -5.71
CA LEU A 191 -1.58 -8.86 -6.65
C LEU A 191 -1.27 -9.31 -8.08
N GLU A 192 -0.47 -10.37 -8.25
CA GLU A 192 -0.16 -10.94 -9.57
C GLU A 192 -1.42 -11.45 -10.26
N VAL A 193 -2.26 -12.17 -9.53
CA VAL A 193 -3.56 -12.65 -10.04
C VAL A 193 -4.41 -11.46 -10.49
N ALA A 194 -4.60 -10.46 -9.62
CA ALA A 194 -5.40 -9.28 -9.93
C ALA A 194 -4.90 -8.49 -11.14
N LEU A 195 -3.58 -8.26 -11.23
CA LEU A 195 -2.99 -7.53 -12.35
C LEU A 195 -3.08 -8.31 -13.67
N ARG A 196 -2.96 -9.65 -13.63
CA ARG A 196 -3.15 -10.49 -14.83
C ARG A 196 -4.60 -10.50 -15.30
N GLU A 197 -5.55 -10.54 -14.37
CA GLU A 197 -6.98 -10.41 -14.71
C GLU A 197 -7.26 -9.05 -15.37
N ALA A 198 -6.74 -7.96 -14.80
CA ALA A 198 -6.84 -6.63 -15.39
C ALA A 198 -6.23 -6.57 -16.80
N ALA A 199 -5.04 -7.16 -16.98
CA ALA A 199 -4.40 -7.24 -18.30
C ALA A 199 -5.23 -8.05 -19.32
N GLY A 200 -5.85 -9.14 -18.87
CA GLY A 200 -6.78 -9.93 -19.69
C GLY A 200 -8.00 -9.12 -20.15
N VAL A 201 -8.57 -8.30 -19.27
CA VAL A 201 -9.70 -7.41 -19.61
C VAL A 201 -9.28 -6.35 -20.64
N VAL A 202 -8.10 -5.74 -20.48
CA VAL A 202 -7.57 -4.76 -21.45
C VAL A 202 -7.36 -5.43 -22.81
N ALA A 203 -6.76 -6.63 -22.84
CA ALA A 203 -6.57 -7.38 -24.07
C ALA A 203 -7.89 -7.76 -24.76
N ALA A 204 -8.89 -8.21 -23.98
CA ALA A 204 -10.22 -8.55 -24.51
C ALA A 204 -10.94 -7.33 -25.08
N ARG A 205 -10.85 -6.16 -24.41
CA ARG A 205 -11.40 -4.89 -24.92
C ARG A 205 -10.73 -4.48 -26.23
N ALA A 206 -9.41 -4.60 -26.33
CA ALA A 206 -8.67 -4.30 -27.55
C ALA A 206 -9.07 -5.25 -28.70
N ALA A 207 -9.24 -6.54 -28.42
CA ALA A 207 -9.69 -7.54 -29.40
C ALA A 207 -11.13 -7.29 -29.86
N LEU A 208 -12.04 -6.91 -28.97
CA LEU A 208 -13.41 -6.54 -29.35
C LEU A 208 -13.45 -5.26 -30.18
N ALA A 209 -12.62 -4.27 -29.85
CA ALA A 209 -12.51 -3.05 -30.64
C ALA A 209 -12.02 -3.34 -32.07
N SER A 210 -11.03 -4.22 -32.25
CA SER A 210 -10.52 -4.57 -33.59
C SER A 210 -11.54 -5.33 -34.45
N LEU A 211 -12.48 -6.06 -33.84
CA LEU A 211 -13.57 -6.73 -34.55
C LEU A 211 -14.68 -5.77 -35.02
N ASN A 212 -14.92 -4.67 -34.29
CA ASN A 212 -15.93 -3.66 -34.64
C ASN A 212 -15.45 -2.64 -35.69
N PHE A 213 -14.20 -2.72 -36.13
CA PHE A 213 -13.63 -1.94 -37.23
C PHE A 213 -13.42 -2.76 -38.51
N SER A 214 -14.17 -3.85 -38.70
CA SER A 214 -14.23 -4.62 -39.96
C SER A 214 -15.60 -4.53 -40.62
#